data_AF-A0AAV0D3E5-F1
#
_entry.id   AF-A0AAV0D3E5-F1
#
_cell.length_a   1.000
_cell.length_b   1.000
_cell.length_c   1.000
_cell.angle_alpha   90.00
_cell.angle_beta   90.00
_cell.angle_gamma   90.00
#
_symmetry.space_group_name_H-M   'P 1'
#
loop_
_entity.id
_entity.type
_entity.pdbx_description
1 polymer ?
#
loop_
_entity_poly.entity_id
_entity_poly.type
_entity_poly.pdbx_seq_one_letter_code
_entity_poly.pdbx_strand_id
1 'polypeptide(L)'
;MSTAKSGSSNSGGQYEYGEWIPVTYCECGQQLKLLTTWKADNSGRRFWKCIGSQPYKGCGMMEWFDPPMCKRSQKIIPGLLKKMNAYEEKIRTLEMKLEKLEV
;
A
#
# COMPACT_ATOMS: atom_id res chain seq x y z
N MET A 1 11.20 16.53 -39.47
CA MET A 1 10.43 17.35 -38.52
C MET A 1 9.48 16.42 -37.78
N SER A 2 9.89 15.89 -36.63
CA SER A 2 9.07 15.00 -35.82
C SER A 2 8.40 15.83 -34.73
N THR A 3 7.13 16.14 -34.90
CA THR A 3 6.33 16.81 -33.88
C THR A 3 5.97 15.81 -32.80
N ALA A 4 6.69 15.85 -31.67
CA ALA A 4 6.22 15.24 -30.44
C ALA A 4 5.00 16.05 -29.98
N LYS A 5 3.80 15.47 -30.10
CA LYS A 5 2.58 16.01 -29.51
C LYS A 5 2.75 15.97 -27.99
N SER A 6 2.84 17.15 -27.39
CA SER A 6 2.68 17.37 -25.96
C SER A 6 1.37 16.73 -25.50
N GLY A 7 1.47 15.65 -24.73
CA GLY A 7 0.34 14.98 -24.11
C GLY A 7 -0.30 15.88 -23.05
N SER A 8 -1.57 16.15 -23.23
CA SER A 8 -2.40 17.04 -22.42
C SER A 8 -2.37 16.66 -20.93
N SER A 9 -1.91 17.59 -20.09
CA SER A 9 -1.91 17.46 -18.63
C SER A 9 -3.33 17.59 -18.10
N ASN A 10 -4.06 16.47 -18.03
CA ASN A 10 -5.38 16.46 -17.40
C ASN A 10 -5.18 16.28 -15.88
N SER A 11 -5.02 17.39 -15.16
CA SER A 11 -4.79 17.39 -13.71
C SER A 11 -6.07 17.11 -12.93
N GLY A 12 -6.59 15.90 -13.06
CA GLY A 12 -7.59 15.33 -12.16
C GLY A 12 -6.91 14.63 -10.98
N GLY A 13 -7.53 14.69 -9.81
CA GLY A 13 -7.12 13.91 -8.64
C GLY A 13 -8.36 13.31 -7.96
N GLN A 14 -8.11 12.39 -7.04
CA GLN A 14 -9.15 11.69 -6.28
C GLN A 14 -8.85 11.86 -4.79
N TYR A 15 -9.87 12.08 -3.98
CA TYR A 15 -9.72 12.05 -2.54
C TYR A 15 -9.78 10.59 -2.06
N GLU A 16 -8.69 10.09 -1.49
CA GLU A 16 -8.62 8.77 -0.85
C GLU A 16 -8.06 8.92 0.56
N TYR A 17 -8.76 8.35 1.56
CA TYR A 17 -8.36 8.41 2.98
C TYR A 17 -8.05 9.82 3.52
N GLY A 18 -8.72 10.85 2.97
CA GLY A 18 -8.50 12.25 3.35
C GLY A 18 -7.31 12.92 2.67
N GLU A 19 -6.64 12.25 1.74
CA GLU A 19 -5.54 12.80 0.95
C GLU A 19 -5.96 13.03 -0.50
N TRP A 20 -5.50 14.13 -1.11
CA TRP A 20 -5.65 14.35 -2.55
C TRP A 20 -4.59 13.57 -3.30
N ILE A 21 -5.03 12.50 -3.97
CA ILE A 21 -4.18 11.61 -4.74
C ILE A 21 -4.24 12.00 -6.22
N PRO A 22 -3.10 12.28 -6.87
CA PRO A 22 -3.09 12.60 -8.30
C PRO A 22 -3.48 11.38 -9.13
N VAL A 23 -4.32 11.59 -10.16
CA VAL A 23 -4.53 10.56 -11.18
C VAL A 23 -3.31 10.55 -12.10
N THR A 24 -2.65 9.40 -12.20
CA THR A 24 -1.46 9.21 -13.03
C THR A 24 -1.63 7.99 -13.95
N TYR A 25 -0.91 7.98 -15.08
CA TYR A 25 -1.07 7.02 -16.17
C TYR A 25 0.26 6.35 -16.50
N CYS A 26 0.26 5.04 -16.81
CA CYS A 26 1.43 4.35 -17.40
C CYS A 26 1.64 4.89 -18.82
N GLU A 27 2.86 4.76 -19.33
CA GLU A 27 3.20 5.01 -20.73
C GLU A 27 2.33 4.21 -21.72
N CYS A 28 1.75 3.08 -21.29
CA CYS A 28 0.78 2.32 -22.09
C CYS A 28 -0.62 2.97 -22.16
N GLY A 29 -0.82 4.15 -21.57
CA GLY A 29 -2.08 4.90 -21.57
C GLY A 29 -3.10 4.46 -20.51
N GLN A 30 -2.80 3.42 -19.72
CA GLN A 30 -3.69 2.94 -18.66
C GLN A 30 -3.47 3.70 -17.35
N GLN A 31 -4.55 4.02 -16.64
CA GLN A 31 -4.46 4.66 -15.33
C GLN A 31 -3.74 3.73 -14.34
N LEU A 32 -2.76 4.28 -13.63
CA LEU A 32 -2.07 3.57 -12.55
C LEU A 32 -3.01 3.45 -11.34
N LYS A 33 -2.86 2.35 -10.60
CA LYS A 33 -3.55 2.15 -9.32
C LYS A 33 -2.58 2.35 -8.18
N LEU A 34 -3.02 3.10 -7.17
CA LEU A 34 -2.30 3.23 -5.91
C LEU A 34 -2.57 1.99 -5.07
N LEU A 35 -1.53 1.28 -4.67
CA LEU A 35 -1.62 0.05 -3.88
C LEU A 35 -0.74 0.16 -2.65
N THR A 36 -1.14 -0.51 -1.58
CA THR A 36 -0.37 -0.58 -0.33
C THR A 36 0.28 -1.95 -0.19
N THR A 37 1.57 -1.99 0.12
CA THR A 37 2.25 -3.24 0.50
C THR A 37 2.15 -3.48 2.00
N TRP A 38 1.94 -4.74 2.38
CA TRP A 38 1.86 -5.19 3.77
C TRP A 38 3.03 -6.12 4.14
N LYS A 39 4.11 -6.10 3.35
CA LYS A 39 5.35 -6.81 3.69
C LYS A 39 6.00 -6.17 4.91
N ALA A 40 6.60 -6.96 5.81
CA ALA A 40 7.13 -6.47 7.09
C ALA A 40 8.12 -5.29 6.96
N ASP A 41 8.92 -5.26 5.90
CA ASP A 41 9.91 -4.22 5.62
C ASP A 41 9.33 -2.95 4.97
N ASN A 42 8.16 -3.06 4.35
CA ASN A 42 7.50 -1.99 3.60
C ASN A 42 6.03 -1.80 4.00
N SER A 43 5.64 -2.24 5.20
CA SER A 43 4.23 -2.31 5.58
C SER A 43 3.60 -0.92 5.62
N GLY A 44 2.44 -0.78 4.99
CA GLY A 44 1.72 0.49 4.88
C GLY A 44 2.25 1.43 3.81
N ARG A 45 3.34 1.09 3.10
CA ARG A 45 3.92 1.94 2.05
C ARG A 45 3.16 1.78 0.73
N ARG A 46 2.83 2.89 0.08
CA ARG A 46 2.07 2.92 -1.17
C ARG A 46 2.96 3.01 -2.40
N PHE A 47 2.50 2.40 -3.48
CA PHE A 47 3.15 2.41 -4.79
C PHE A 47 2.11 2.42 -5.90
N TRP A 48 2.45 3.09 -7.00
CA TRP A 48 1.72 3.02 -8.25
C TRP A 48 2.02 1.72 -8.98
N LYS A 49 0.99 1.10 -9.55
CA LYS A 49 1.13 -0.07 -10.41
C LYS A 49 0.23 0.03 -11.63
N CYS A 50 0.79 -0.27 -12.79
CA CYS A 50 -0.02 -0.50 -13.97
C CYS A 50 -0.63 -1.90 -13.93
N ILE A 51 -1.96 -1.97 -13.85
CA ILE A 51 -2.69 -3.23 -13.89
C ILE A 51 -3.05 -3.70 -15.31
N GLY A 52 -2.90 -2.82 -16.31
CA GLY A 52 -3.27 -3.10 -17.70
C GLY A 52 -4.79 -3.03 -17.93
N SER A 53 -5.21 -3.14 -19.19
CA SER A 53 -6.59 -3.45 -19.53
C SER A 53 -6.73 -4.97 -19.53
N GLN A 54 -7.50 -5.54 -18.60
CA GLN A 54 -7.91 -6.95 -18.67
C GLN A 54 -8.38 -7.26 -20.11
N PRO A 55 -7.89 -8.31 -20.80
CA PRO A 55 -7.13 -9.48 -20.31
C PRO A 55 -5.59 -9.36 -20.42
N TYR A 56 -5.05 -8.20 -20.83
CA TYR A 56 -3.62 -8.02 -20.99
C TYR A 56 -2.94 -7.77 -19.64
N LYS A 57 -1.85 -8.52 -19.35
CA LYS A 57 -0.96 -8.20 -18.23
C LYS A 57 -0.49 -6.75 -18.37
N GLY A 58 -0.66 -5.96 -17.32
CA GLY A 58 -0.17 -4.58 -17.29
C GLY A 58 1.31 -4.46 -17.66
N CYS A 59 1.74 -3.25 -18.03
CA CYS A 59 3.09 -2.93 -18.54
C CYS A 59 4.25 -3.32 -17.58
N GLY A 60 3.96 -3.85 -16.39
CA GLY A 60 4.93 -4.22 -15.36
C GLY A 60 5.43 -3.04 -14.53
N MET A 61 5.10 -1.81 -14.95
CA MET A 61 5.47 -0.58 -14.26
C MET A 61 5.02 -0.58 -12.80
N MET A 62 5.98 -0.29 -11.92
CA MET A 62 5.78 -0.07 -10.50
C MET A 62 6.69 1.06 -10.03
N GLU A 63 6.12 2.02 -9.31
CA GLU A 63 6.85 3.17 -8.76
C GLU A 63 6.35 3.49 -7.35
N TRP A 64 7.26 3.87 -6.45
CA TRP A 64 6.89 4.22 -5.09
C TRP A 64 6.18 5.56 -5.03
N PHE A 65 4.99 5.60 -4.41
CA PHE A 65 4.31 6.85 -4.11
C PHE A 65 4.86 7.46 -2.82
N ASP A 66 4.91 6.64 -1.77
CA ASP A 66 5.50 7.07 -0.50
C ASP A 66 7.03 6.90 -0.56
N PRO A 67 7.81 7.86 -0.05
CA PRO A 67 9.26 7.72 0.07
C PRO A 67 9.64 6.53 0.98
N PRO A 68 10.89 6.04 0.93
CA PRO A 68 11.33 4.97 1.81
C PRO A 68 11.15 5.39 3.28
N MET A 69 10.59 4.48 4.09
CA MET A 69 10.46 4.71 5.52
C MET A 69 11.83 4.97 6.15
N CYS A 70 11.89 5.82 7.17
CA CYS A 70 13.15 6.06 7.87
C CYS A 70 13.64 4.80 8.59
N LYS A 71 14.97 4.67 8.75
CA LYS A 71 15.61 3.50 9.40
C LYS A 71 15.06 3.22 10.81
N ARG A 72 14.59 4.26 11.52
CA ARG A 72 13.96 4.11 12.83
C ARG A 72 12.61 3.42 12.73
N SER A 73 11.72 3.89 11.85
CA SER A 73 10.38 3.30 11.66
C SER A 73 10.46 1.85 11.20
N GLN A 74 11.39 1.52 10.31
CA GLN A 74 11.65 0.15 9.86
C GLN A 74 12.03 -0.82 11.00
N LYS A 75 12.54 -0.31 12.14
CA LYS A 75 12.84 -1.11 13.33
C LYS A 75 11.71 -1.10 14.35
N ILE A 76 11.10 0.07 14.58
CA ILE A 76 10.09 0.26 15.62
C ILE A 76 8.77 -0.40 15.24
N ILE A 77 8.27 -0.20 14.01
CA ILE A 77 6.95 -0.69 13.58
C ILE A 77 6.87 -2.23 13.68
N PRO A 78 7.83 -3.02 13.15
CA PRO A 78 7.78 -4.47 13.31
C PRO A 78 7.86 -4.92 14.77
N GLY A 79 8.64 -4.22 15.60
CA GLY A 79 8.74 -4.51 17.02
C GLY A 79 7.42 -4.27 17.77
N LEU A 80 6.71 -3.20 17.43
CA LEU A 80 5.39 -2.90 17.99
C LEU A 80 4.35 -3.93 17.53
N LEU A 81 4.31 -4.25 16.24
CA LEU A 81 3.40 -5.25 15.69
C LEU A 81 3.61 -6.62 16.35
N LYS A 82 4.86 -7.04 16.55
CA LYS A 82 5.18 -8.30 17.24
C LYS A 82 4.67 -8.31 18.69
N LYS A 83 4.80 -7.20 19.42
CA LYS A 83 4.29 -7.08 20.79
C LYS A 83 2.77 -7.11 20.82
N MET A 84 2.11 -6.41 19.89
CA MET A 84 0.65 -6.39 19.78
C MET A 84 0.10 -7.79 19.53
N ASN A 85 0.63 -8.50 18.53
CA ASN A 85 0.22 -9.87 18.23
C ASN A 85 0.45 -10.82 19.42
N ALA A 86 1.54 -10.62 20.19
CA ALA A 86 1.81 -11.42 21.39
C ALA A 86 0.82 -11.11 22.53
N TYR A 87 0.36 -9.87 22.66
CA TYR A 87 -0.68 -9.52 23.63
C TYR A 87 -2.05 -10.06 23.21
N GLU A 88 -2.41 -9.94 21.94
CA GLU A 88 -3.64 -10.54 21.40
C GLU A 88 -3.69 -12.04 21.66
N GLU A 89 -2.58 -12.76 21.48
CA GLU A 89 -2.52 -14.19 21.77
C GLU A 89 -2.66 -14.50 23.27
N LYS A 90 -2.06 -13.68 24.14
CA LYS A 90 -2.22 -13.81 25.58
C LYS A 90 -3.67 -13.56 26.01
N ILE A 91 -4.32 -12.56 25.44
CA ILE A 91 -5.72 -12.25 25.68
C ILE A 91 -6.57 -13.47 25.29
N ARG A 92 -6.43 -13.98 24.06
CA ARG A 92 -7.12 -15.19 23.59
C ARG A 92 -6.92 -16.37 24.55
N THR A 93 -5.68 -16.60 24.98
CA THR A 93 -5.36 -17.69 25.91
C THR A 93 -6.01 -17.50 27.28
N LEU A 94 -6.05 -16.28 27.81
CA LEU A 94 -6.64 -15.99 29.10
C LEU A 94 -8.17 -16.10 29.05
N GLU A 95 -8.80 -15.60 28.00
CA GLU A 95 -10.24 -15.74 27.76
C GLU A 95 -10.65 -17.23 27.74
N MET A 96 -9.93 -18.06 26.98
CA MET A 96 -10.15 -19.51 26.96
C MET A 96 -9.95 -20.20 28.33
N LYS A 97 -9.10 -19.65 29.20
CA LYS A 97 -8.89 -20.19 30.55
C LYS A 97 -10.01 -19.78 31.50
N LEU A 98 -10.49 -18.54 31.40
CA LEU A 98 -11.61 -18.06 32.20
C LEU A 98 -12.87 -18.85 31.88
N GLU A 99 -13.17 -19.06 30.60
CA GLU A 99 -14.33 -19.87 30.17
C GLU A 99 -14.28 -21.30 30.73
N LYS A 100 -13.09 -21.90 30.83
CA LYS A 100 -12.91 -23.24 31.42
C LYS A 100 -13.04 -23.29 32.93
N LEU A 101 -12.89 -22.17 33.63
CA LEU A 101 -13.03 -22.07 35.09
C LEU A 101 -14.46 -21.75 35.52
N GLU A 102 -15.29 -21.25 34.60
CA GLU A 102 -16.72 -20.98 34.81
C GLU A 102 -17.62 -22.21 34.61
N VAL A 103 -17.01 -23.38 34.34
CA VAL A 103 -17.64 -24.71 34.25
C VAL A 103 -17.29 -25.53 35.48
#